data_AF-A0A8B8ZGP7-F1
#
_entry.id   AF-A0A8B8ZGP7-F1
#
_cell.length_a   1.000
_cell.length_b   1.000
_cell.length_c   1.000
_cell.angle_alpha   90.00
_cell.angle_beta   90.00
_cell.angle_gamma   90.00
#
_symmetry.space_group_name_H-M   'P 1'
#
loop_
_entity.id
_entity.type
_entity.pdbx_description
1 polymer ?
#
loop_
_entity_poly.entity_id
_entity_poly.type
_entity_poly.pdbx_seq_one_letter_code
_entity_poly.pdbx_strand_id
1 'polypeptide(L)'
;MLMDIGKIRRVQQTVETAQRITRYIYNHNWILSLMRKYAGGEILRPGVTRFATNFIALDSILEKRGALRQMFASSEWYDSRYSYAGTERSKIEDLVTRQPFWQQATTIVKAIKPLYEVLRAVDSEIYPLMGFLYHMMVKAKDQIMEADPAHGWSYINIIEQRWEAQMGTELHLAAYYLNLRFQYNIDGIGMDETLLDALRNVIYKMEHDPEKAALCLEEVIMI
;
A
#
# COMPACT_ATOMS: atom_id res chain seq x y z
N MET A 1 7.58 -1.04 7.23
CA MET A 1 6.81 -0.06 6.43
C MET A 1 5.30 -0.23 6.57
N LEU A 2 4.64 -1.22 5.94
CA LEU A 2 3.17 -1.41 6.05
C LEU A 2 2.68 -1.58 7.51
N MET A 3 3.51 -2.18 8.36
CA MET A 3 3.24 -2.28 9.80
C MET A 3 3.07 -0.93 10.49
N ASP A 4 3.92 0.04 10.17
CA ASP A 4 3.86 1.35 10.83
C ASP A 4 2.76 2.21 10.24
N ILE A 5 2.49 2.07 8.94
CA ILE A 5 1.31 2.67 8.30
C ILE A 5 0.03 2.20 9.00
N GLY A 6 -0.07 0.92 9.34
CA GLY A 6 -1.22 0.39 10.06
C GLY A 6 -1.38 0.93 11.50
N LYS A 7 -0.35 1.56 12.07
CA LYS A 7 -0.42 2.24 13.38
C LYS A 7 -0.94 3.67 13.28
N ILE A 8 -1.07 4.23 12.08
CA ILE A 8 -1.72 5.53 11.89
C ILE A 8 -3.16 5.39 12.41
N ARG A 9 -3.53 6.24 13.40
CA ARG A 9 -4.83 6.14 14.10
C ARG A 9 -6.01 5.96 13.16
N ARG A 10 -6.06 6.73 12.08
CA ARG A 10 -7.10 6.63 11.06
C ARG A 10 -7.13 5.24 10.41
N VAL A 11 -5.98 4.75 9.95
CA VAL A 11 -5.85 3.44 9.31
C VAL A 11 -6.28 2.35 10.28
N GLN A 12 -5.78 2.41 11.52
CA GLN A 12 -6.14 1.48 12.59
C GLN A 12 -7.65 1.44 12.82
N GLN A 13 -8.30 2.60 13.00
CA GLN A 13 -9.75 2.69 13.23
C GLN A 13 -10.56 2.13 12.06
N THR A 14 -10.12 2.36 10.82
CA THR A 14 -10.78 1.81 9.63
C THR A 14 -10.65 0.29 9.59
N VAL A 15 -9.46 -0.26 9.88
CA VAL A 15 -9.23 -1.72 9.97
C VAL A 15 -10.07 -2.34 11.08
N GLU A 16 -10.10 -1.75 12.27
CA GLU A 16 -10.89 -2.24 13.41
C GLU A 16 -12.38 -2.26 13.08
N THR A 17 -12.88 -1.25 12.36
CA THR A 17 -14.27 -1.20 11.89
C THR A 17 -14.56 -2.34 10.90
N ALA A 18 -13.70 -2.54 9.91
CA ALA A 18 -13.83 -3.65 8.95
C ALA A 18 -13.75 -5.04 9.63
N GLN A 19 -12.88 -5.19 10.62
CA GLN A 19 -12.80 -6.40 11.45
C GLN A 19 -14.10 -6.63 12.22
N ARG A 20 -14.73 -5.58 12.75
CA ARG A 20 -15.99 -5.69 13.49
C ARG A 20 -17.13 -6.14 12.57
N ILE A 21 -17.23 -5.59 11.37
CA ILE A 21 -18.20 -6.00 10.33
C ILE A 21 -17.99 -7.46 9.94
N THR A 22 -16.76 -7.84 9.56
CA THR A 22 -16.45 -9.21 9.13
C THR A 22 -16.65 -10.21 10.27
N ARG A 23 -16.17 -9.93 11.49
CA ARG A 23 -16.39 -10.79 12.65
C ARG A 23 -17.88 -11.01 12.91
N TYR A 24 -18.71 -9.97 12.81
CA TYR A 24 -20.15 -10.12 12.97
C TYR A 24 -20.77 -11.03 11.92
N ILE A 25 -20.44 -10.86 10.63
CA ILE A 25 -20.95 -11.71 9.54
C ILE A 25 -20.54 -13.18 9.76
N TYR A 26 -19.25 -13.43 9.99
CA TYR A 26 -18.70 -14.78 10.07
C TYR A 26 -19.08 -15.53 11.36
N ASN A 27 -19.44 -14.83 12.44
CA ASN A 27 -19.90 -15.48 13.67
C ASN A 27 -21.36 -15.96 13.61
N HIS A 28 -22.11 -15.59 12.58
CA HIS A 28 -23.52 -15.96 12.47
C HIS A 28 -23.78 -16.69 11.14
N ASN A 29 -23.95 -18.01 11.20
CA ASN A 29 -24.11 -18.87 10.01
C ASN A 29 -25.17 -18.39 9.03
N TRP A 30 -26.30 -17.88 9.54
CA TRP A 30 -27.36 -17.34 8.70
C TRP A 30 -26.95 -16.05 7.99
N ILE A 31 -26.26 -15.13 8.69
CA ILE A 31 -25.77 -13.86 8.11
C ILE A 31 -24.65 -14.15 7.10
N LEU A 32 -23.76 -15.08 7.40
CA LEU A 32 -22.75 -15.54 6.46
C LEU A 32 -23.37 -16.12 5.18
N SER A 33 -24.43 -16.93 5.33
CA SER A 33 -25.16 -17.48 4.19
C SER A 33 -25.86 -16.39 3.38
N LEU A 34 -26.44 -15.39 4.05
CA LEU A 34 -27.04 -14.23 3.41
C LEU A 34 -25.97 -13.40 2.66
N MET A 35 -24.81 -13.16 3.27
CA MET A 35 -23.70 -12.45 2.64
C MET A 35 -23.25 -13.16 1.37
N ARG A 36 -23.08 -14.49 1.41
CA ARG A 36 -22.73 -15.29 0.23
C ARG A 36 -23.79 -15.20 -0.87
N LYS A 37 -25.08 -15.17 -0.52
CA LYS A 37 -26.19 -14.97 -1.47
C LYS A 37 -26.09 -13.63 -2.20
N TYR A 38 -25.79 -12.55 -1.50
CA TYR A 38 -25.71 -11.20 -2.08
C TYR A 38 -24.36 -10.91 -2.76
N ALA A 39 -23.25 -11.38 -2.18
CA ALA A 39 -21.89 -11.05 -2.61
C ALA A 39 -21.29 -12.07 -3.60
N GLY A 40 -21.90 -13.26 -3.75
CA GLY A 40 -21.43 -14.31 -4.65
C GLY A 40 -20.05 -14.88 -4.28
N GLY A 41 -19.67 -14.85 -3.01
CA GLY A 41 -18.34 -15.33 -2.57
C GLY A 41 -18.01 -14.98 -1.11
N GLU A 42 -16.74 -15.10 -0.77
CA GLU A 42 -16.19 -14.78 0.56
C GLU A 42 -15.61 -13.36 0.63
N ILE A 43 -15.46 -12.85 1.85
CA ILE A 43 -14.70 -11.64 2.15
C ILE A 43 -13.42 -12.06 2.86
N LEU A 44 -12.27 -11.58 2.39
CA LEU A 44 -11.01 -11.80 3.10
C LEU A 44 -11.06 -11.07 4.45
N ARG A 45 -10.76 -11.80 5.53
CA ARG A 45 -10.90 -11.28 6.90
C ARG A 45 -9.62 -10.57 7.33
N PRO A 46 -9.69 -9.33 7.84
CA PRO A 46 -8.50 -8.68 8.38
C PRO A 46 -8.07 -9.39 9.67
N GLY A 47 -6.77 -9.64 9.81
CA GLY A 47 -6.15 -10.23 11.00
C GLY A 47 -5.62 -9.16 11.97
N VAL A 48 -5.31 -9.55 13.20
CA VAL A 48 -4.78 -8.60 14.20
C VAL A 48 -3.33 -8.18 13.89
N THR A 49 -2.53 -9.06 13.28
CA THR A 49 -1.06 -8.89 13.19
C THR A 49 -0.46 -8.98 11.78
N ARG A 50 -1.29 -9.11 10.72
CA ARG A 50 -0.79 -9.28 9.33
C ARG A 50 -1.17 -8.09 8.45
N PHE A 51 -0.32 -7.07 8.40
CA PHE A 51 -0.63 -5.77 7.78
C PHE A 51 -0.90 -5.83 6.27
N ALA A 52 -0.10 -6.58 5.50
CA ALA A 52 -0.39 -6.80 4.07
C ALA A 52 -1.75 -7.52 3.90
N THR A 53 -2.04 -8.50 4.74
CA THR A 53 -3.34 -9.20 4.75
C THR A 53 -4.48 -8.26 5.14
N ASN A 54 -4.26 -7.28 6.03
CA ASN A 54 -5.27 -6.31 6.41
C ASN A 54 -5.61 -5.35 5.27
N PHE A 55 -4.62 -4.96 4.49
CA PHE A 55 -4.83 -4.20 3.26
C PHE A 55 -5.68 -4.99 2.26
N ILE A 56 -5.27 -6.23 1.94
CA ILE A 56 -6.00 -7.10 1.01
C ILE A 56 -7.43 -7.37 1.52
N ALA A 57 -7.61 -7.54 2.84
CA ALA A 57 -8.91 -7.71 3.45
C ALA A 57 -9.78 -6.44 3.39
N LEU A 58 -9.19 -5.26 3.56
CA LEU A 58 -9.89 -3.98 3.36
C LEU A 58 -10.32 -3.78 1.90
N ASP A 59 -9.48 -4.19 0.95
CA ASP A 59 -9.83 -4.15 -0.47
C ASP A 59 -10.98 -5.12 -0.78
N SER A 60 -10.90 -6.35 -0.27
CA SER A 60 -11.97 -7.36 -0.43
C SER A 60 -13.32 -6.91 0.14
N ILE A 61 -13.37 -6.27 1.31
CA ILE A 61 -14.63 -5.74 1.85
C ILE A 61 -15.14 -4.54 1.02
N LEU A 62 -14.26 -3.73 0.44
CA LEU A 62 -14.63 -2.63 -0.46
C LEU A 62 -15.25 -3.15 -1.76
N GLU A 63 -14.70 -4.20 -2.36
CA GLU A 63 -15.27 -4.87 -3.52
C GLU A 63 -16.69 -5.37 -3.25
N LYS A 64 -16.95 -5.87 -2.03
CA LYS A 64 -18.27 -6.34 -1.61
C LYS A 64 -19.18 -5.25 -1.03
N ARG A 65 -18.77 -3.98 -1.03
CA ARG A 65 -19.54 -2.85 -0.45
C ARG A 65 -20.98 -2.79 -0.96
N GLY A 66 -21.18 -2.89 -2.28
CA GLY A 66 -22.51 -2.80 -2.89
C GLY A 66 -23.43 -3.92 -2.42
N ALA A 67 -22.93 -5.16 -2.47
CA ALA A 67 -23.63 -6.35 -2.00
C ALA A 67 -23.94 -6.29 -0.51
N LEU A 68 -22.99 -5.82 0.32
CA LEU A 68 -23.22 -5.64 1.75
C LEU A 68 -24.32 -4.62 2.01
N ARG A 69 -24.30 -3.46 1.35
CA ARG A 69 -25.37 -2.45 1.51
C ARG A 69 -26.73 -2.98 1.09
N GLN A 70 -26.82 -3.72 0.00
CA GLN A 70 -28.06 -4.36 -0.45
C GLN A 70 -28.54 -5.40 0.56
N MET A 71 -27.64 -6.25 1.06
CA MET A 71 -27.94 -7.25 2.08
C MET A 71 -28.56 -6.62 3.33
N PHE A 72 -27.91 -5.59 3.88
CA PHE A 72 -28.39 -4.90 5.10
C PHE A 72 -29.64 -4.03 4.87
N ALA A 73 -30.03 -3.77 3.61
CA ALA A 73 -31.26 -3.06 3.25
C ALA A 73 -32.39 -4.01 2.79
N SER A 74 -32.16 -5.32 2.77
CA SER A 74 -33.09 -6.31 2.23
C SER A 74 -34.25 -6.64 3.18
N SER A 75 -35.39 -7.06 2.62
CA SER A 75 -36.49 -7.57 3.45
C SER A 75 -36.07 -8.82 4.21
N GLU A 76 -35.25 -9.72 3.63
CA GLU A 76 -34.76 -10.89 4.36
C GLU A 76 -33.96 -10.51 5.61
N TRP A 77 -33.22 -9.39 5.58
CA TRP A 77 -32.55 -8.85 6.76
C TRP A 77 -33.55 -8.33 7.80
N TYR A 78 -34.56 -7.56 7.38
CA TYR A 78 -35.59 -6.98 8.26
C TYR A 78 -36.62 -7.99 8.79
N ASP A 79 -36.81 -9.13 8.12
CA ASP A 79 -37.70 -10.20 8.54
C ASP A 79 -36.98 -11.27 9.38
N SER A 80 -35.64 -11.21 9.46
CA SER A 80 -34.85 -12.20 10.19
C SER A 80 -35.04 -12.08 11.71
N ARG A 81 -34.84 -13.16 12.46
CA ARG A 81 -34.72 -13.06 13.94
C ARG A 81 -33.54 -12.17 14.38
N TYR A 82 -32.59 -11.97 13.49
CA TYR A 82 -31.50 -11.05 13.74
C TYR A 82 -32.08 -9.62 13.71
N SER A 83 -33.11 -9.33 12.90
CA SER A 83 -33.91 -8.08 12.77
C SER A 83 -34.36 -7.37 14.05
N TYR A 84 -34.62 -8.12 15.11
CA TYR A 84 -35.17 -7.58 16.34
C TYR A 84 -34.08 -7.06 17.30
N ALA A 85 -34.32 -5.86 17.86
CA ALA A 85 -33.33 -4.94 18.42
C ALA A 85 -32.51 -5.48 19.61
N GLY A 86 -31.19 -5.52 19.46
CA GLY A 86 -30.20 -5.77 20.52
C GLY A 86 -28.84 -5.17 20.16
N THR A 87 -28.59 -3.97 20.68
CA THR A 87 -27.37 -3.12 20.77
C THR A 87 -26.16 -3.29 19.82
N GLU A 88 -25.65 -4.49 19.52
CA GLU A 88 -24.50 -4.66 18.62
C GLU A 88 -24.91 -4.67 17.14
N ARG A 89 -26.14 -5.04 16.84
CA ARG A 89 -26.62 -5.20 15.46
C ARG A 89 -26.93 -3.89 14.74
N SER A 90 -27.66 -2.98 15.40
CA SER A 90 -27.92 -1.63 14.88
C SER A 90 -26.60 -0.88 14.64
N LYS A 91 -25.58 -1.14 15.47
CA LYS A 91 -24.23 -0.60 15.25
C LYS A 91 -23.59 -1.15 13.97
N ILE A 92 -23.73 -2.44 13.64
CA ILE A 92 -23.14 -2.98 12.41
C ILE A 92 -23.88 -2.46 11.17
N GLU A 93 -25.21 -2.39 11.20
CA GLU A 93 -26.00 -1.80 10.12
C GLU A 93 -25.64 -0.32 9.91
N ASP A 94 -25.50 0.44 11.00
CA ASP A 94 -24.99 1.81 10.96
C ASP A 94 -23.58 1.86 10.35
N LEU A 95 -22.63 1.03 10.81
CA LEU A 95 -21.27 0.99 10.25
C LEU A 95 -21.25 0.66 8.74
N VAL A 96 -22.10 -0.26 8.28
CA VAL A 96 -22.18 -0.64 6.85
C VAL A 96 -22.88 0.43 6.01
N THR A 97 -23.78 1.22 6.58
CA THR A 97 -24.47 2.31 5.86
C THR A 97 -23.69 3.64 5.92
N ARG A 98 -22.82 3.83 6.91
CA ARG A 98 -22.01 5.03 7.10
C ARG A 98 -21.08 5.31 5.93
N GLN A 99 -21.47 6.27 5.10
CA GLN A 99 -20.68 6.76 3.97
C GLN A 99 -19.24 7.18 4.33
N PRO A 100 -18.97 7.87 5.47
CA PRO A 100 -17.61 8.26 5.83
C PRO A 100 -16.64 7.09 6.00
N PHE A 101 -17.10 5.96 6.54
CA PHE A 101 -16.27 4.75 6.68
C PHE A 101 -15.79 4.26 5.30
N TRP A 102 -16.71 4.15 4.33
CA TRP A 102 -16.38 3.67 2.99
C TRP A 102 -15.49 4.61 2.20
N GLN A 103 -15.71 5.92 2.32
CA GLN A 103 -14.83 6.92 1.71
C GLN A 103 -13.42 6.82 2.29
N GLN A 104 -13.31 6.76 3.62
CA GLN A 104 -12.03 6.64 4.30
C GLN A 104 -11.30 5.34 3.94
N ALA A 105 -11.99 4.20 3.93
CA ALA A 105 -11.43 2.91 3.52
C ALA A 105 -10.96 2.95 2.06
N THR A 106 -11.75 3.54 1.15
CA THR A 106 -11.37 3.70 -0.26
C THR A 106 -10.10 4.54 -0.40
N THR A 107 -10.03 5.68 0.30
CA THR A 107 -8.86 6.56 0.28
C THR A 107 -7.62 5.85 0.81
N ILE A 108 -7.72 5.14 1.95
CA ILE A 108 -6.61 4.38 2.53
C ILE A 108 -6.13 3.30 1.56
N VAL A 109 -7.05 2.53 0.97
CA VAL A 109 -6.68 1.46 0.03
C VAL A 109 -6.01 2.04 -1.22
N LYS A 110 -6.54 3.13 -1.77
CA LYS A 110 -5.90 3.83 -2.91
C LYS A 110 -4.51 4.35 -2.56
N ALA A 111 -4.32 4.91 -1.38
CA ALA A 111 -3.01 5.41 -0.93
C ALA A 111 -2.01 4.26 -0.71
N ILE A 112 -2.41 3.15 -0.09
CA ILE A 112 -1.46 2.06 0.21
C ILE A 112 -1.14 1.20 -1.03
N LYS A 113 -2.04 1.14 -2.02
CA LYS A 113 -1.91 0.28 -3.19
C LYS A 113 -0.58 0.46 -3.96
N PRO A 114 -0.15 1.68 -4.33
CA PRO A 114 1.13 1.88 -5.00
C PRO A 114 2.30 1.25 -4.25
N LEU A 115 2.39 1.49 -2.94
CA LEU A 115 3.46 0.93 -2.11
C LEU A 115 3.40 -0.60 -2.07
N TYR A 116 2.21 -1.17 -1.94
CA TYR A 116 2.03 -2.63 -1.97
C TYR A 116 2.49 -3.23 -3.31
N GLU A 117 2.22 -2.58 -4.43
CA GLU A 117 2.66 -3.01 -5.75
C GLU A 117 4.19 -2.98 -5.88
N VAL A 118 4.87 -1.95 -5.35
CA VAL A 118 6.34 -1.91 -5.31
C VAL A 118 6.91 -3.07 -4.50
N LEU A 119 6.38 -3.30 -3.30
CA LEU A 119 6.86 -4.39 -2.43
C LEU A 119 6.67 -5.75 -3.09
N ARG A 120 5.49 -5.99 -3.70
CA ARG A 120 5.20 -7.23 -4.41
C ARG A 120 6.09 -7.41 -5.64
N ALA A 121 6.44 -6.34 -6.36
CA ALA A 121 7.36 -6.41 -7.48
C ALA A 121 8.75 -6.88 -7.02
N VAL A 122 9.29 -6.28 -5.96
CA VAL A 122 10.60 -6.64 -5.39
C VAL A 122 10.62 -8.09 -4.90
N ASP A 123 9.56 -8.54 -4.22
CA ASP A 123 9.44 -9.91 -3.71
C ASP A 123 9.30 -10.96 -4.83
N SER A 124 8.94 -10.56 -6.06
CA SER A 124 8.64 -11.52 -7.13
C SER A 124 9.88 -12.20 -7.72
N GLU A 125 11.07 -11.59 -7.56
CA GLU A 125 12.35 -12.07 -8.12
C GLU A 125 12.34 -12.35 -9.64
N ILE A 126 11.30 -11.94 -10.38
CA ILE A 126 11.11 -12.27 -11.80
C ILE A 126 12.07 -11.46 -12.69
N TYR A 127 12.36 -10.22 -12.32
CA TYR A 127 13.23 -9.31 -13.09
C TYR A 127 14.21 -8.58 -12.17
N PRO A 128 15.40 -8.18 -12.66
CA PRO A 128 16.33 -7.36 -11.90
C PRO A 128 15.74 -5.95 -11.69
N LEU A 129 15.19 -5.71 -10.50
CA LEU A 129 14.50 -4.46 -10.16
C LEU A 129 15.37 -3.39 -9.52
N MET A 130 16.66 -3.67 -9.26
CA MET A 130 17.57 -2.74 -8.58
C MET A 130 17.60 -1.35 -9.24
N GLY A 131 17.71 -1.29 -10.57
CA GLY A 131 17.69 -0.03 -11.32
C GLY A 131 16.31 0.60 -11.51
N PHE A 132 15.23 -0.06 -11.06
CA PHE A 132 13.84 0.43 -11.16
C PHE A 132 13.26 0.82 -9.81
N LEU A 133 13.79 0.27 -8.71
CA LEU A 133 13.18 0.37 -7.40
C LEU A 133 13.03 1.81 -6.93
N TYR A 134 14.07 2.63 -7.10
CA TYR A 134 14.01 4.05 -6.72
C TYR A 134 12.90 4.79 -7.49
N HIS A 135 12.83 4.61 -8.80
CA HIS A 135 11.77 5.19 -9.63
C HIS A 135 10.37 4.76 -9.18
N MET A 136 10.18 3.46 -8.96
CA MET A 136 8.91 2.91 -8.50
C MET A 136 8.51 3.51 -7.16
N MET A 137 9.47 3.72 -6.25
CA MET A 137 9.21 4.35 -4.95
C MET A 137 8.82 5.83 -5.10
N VAL A 138 9.50 6.58 -5.97
CA VAL A 138 9.12 7.98 -6.28
C VAL A 138 7.70 8.04 -6.81
N LYS A 139 7.37 7.22 -7.81
CA LYS A 139 6.01 7.14 -8.37
C LYS A 139 4.96 6.71 -7.34
N ALA A 140 5.31 5.78 -6.46
CA ALA A 140 4.40 5.38 -5.38
C ALA A 140 4.10 6.53 -4.42
N LYS A 141 5.09 7.36 -4.07
CA LYS A 141 4.91 8.55 -3.23
C LYS A 141 4.02 9.59 -3.89
N ASP A 142 4.20 9.84 -5.20
CA ASP A 142 3.34 10.75 -5.96
C ASP A 142 1.87 10.28 -5.92
N GLN A 143 1.64 9.00 -6.23
CA GLN A 143 0.30 8.40 -6.24
C GLN A 143 -0.35 8.37 -4.84
N ILE A 144 0.44 8.19 -3.77
CA ILE A 144 -0.01 8.33 -2.39
C ILE A 144 -0.54 9.75 -2.13
N MET A 145 0.22 10.76 -2.56
CA MET A 145 -0.14 12.15 -2.33
C MET A 145 -1.39 12.55 -3.11
N GLU A 146 -1.53 12.06 -4.35
CA GLU A 146 -2.74 12.23 -5.16
C GLU A 146 -3.96 11.53 -4.54
N ALA A 147 -3.78 10.32 -4.01
CA ALA A 147 -4.86 9.54 -3.43
C ALA A 147 -5.40 10.12 -2.12
N ASP A 148 -4.53 10.74 -1.31
CA ASP A 148 -4.87 11.31 0.00
C ASP A 148 -4.10 12.61 0.30
N PRO A 149 -4.40 13.73 -0.40
CA PRO A 149 -3.63 14.96 -0.27
C PRO A 149 -3.57 15.53 1.15
N ALA A 150 -4.61 15.27 1.95
CA ALA A 150 -4.70 15.74 3.33
C ALA A 150 -3.77 14.97 4.29
N HIS A 151 -3.43 13.73 3.99
CA HIS A 151 -2.66 12.86 4.90
C HIS A 151 -1.46 12.17 4.23
N GLY A 152 -1.19 12.42 2.95
CA GLY A 152 -0.15 11.76 2.16
C GLY A 152 1.21 11.77 2.85
N TRP A 153 1.58 12.91 3.44
CA TRP A 153 2.80 13.07 4.22
C TRP A 153 2.94 12.11 5.41
N SER A 154 1.84 11.73 6.07
CA SER A 154 1.90 10.75 7.16
C SER A 154 2.32 9.36 6.69
N TYR A 155 1.96 8.98 5.46
CA TYR A 155 2.42 7.76 4.82
C TYR A 155 3.85 7.89 4.34
N ILE A 156 4.16 8.99 3.64
CA ILE A 156 5.48 9.24 3.05
C ILE A 156 6.56 9.30 4.12
N ASN A 157 6.33 9.98 5.24
CA ASN A 157 7.32 10.04 6.33
C ASN A 157 7.68 8.65 6.87
N ILE A 158 6.71 7.73 6.94
CA ILE A 158 6.96 6.34 7.34
C ILE A 158 7.73 5.59 6.25
N ILE A 159 7.40 5.85 4.98
CA ILE A 159 8.11 5.26 3.84
C ILE A 159 9.56 5.72 3.86
N GLU A 160 9.84 7.01 3.93
CA GLU A 160 11.20 7.57 3.96
C GLU A 160 12.00 7.03 5.15
N GLN A 161 11.44 7.09 6.36
CA GLN A 161 12.13 6.57 7.55
C GLN A 161 12.51 5.09 7.42
N ARG A 162 11.63 4.28 6.83
CA ARG A 162 11.90 2.85 6.60
C ARG A 162 12.81 2.62 5.41
N TRP A 163 12.69 3.44 4.38
CA TRP A 163 13.52 3.42 3.19
C TRP A 163 14.97 3.71 3.61
N GLU A 164 15.27 4.86 4.21
CA GLU A 164 16.62 5.20 4.68
C GLU A 164 17.24 4.13 5.58
N ALA A 165 16.46 3.55 6.50
CA ALA A 165 16.97 2.56 7.44
C ALA A 165 17.22 1.16 6.83
N GLN A 166 16.58 0.80 5.71
CA GLN A 166 16.56 -0.58 5.20
C GLN A 166 16.95 -0.72 3.73
N MET A 167 16.66 0.27 2.89
CA MET A 167 16.75 0.19 1.42
C MET A 167 17.27 1.46 0.73
N GLY A 168 17.45 2.58 1.44
CA GLY A 168 17.94 3.86 0.91
C GLY A 168 19.46 3.88 0.75
N THR A 169 20.02 2.82 0.18
CA THR A 169 21.46 2.71 -0.06
C THR A 169 21.84 3.42 -1.34
N GLU A 170 23.05 3.97 -1.36
CA GLU A 170 23.68 4.58 -2.54
C GLU A 170 23.66 3.63 -3.75
N LEU A 171 23.66 2.31 -3.50
CA LEU A 171 23.55 1.28 -4.54
C LEU A 171 22.25 1.37 -5.36
N HIS A 172 21.10 1.65 -4.74
CA HIS A 172 19.85 1.79 -5.48
C HIS A 172 19.80 3.08 -6.30
N LEU A 173 20.39 4.16 -5.78
CA LEU A 173 20.50 5.43 -6.49
C LEU A 173 21.44 5.31 -7.69
N ALA A 174 22.62 4.69 -7.49
CA ALA A 174 23.58 4.40 -8.55
C ALA A 174 22.98 3.47 -9.62
N ALA A 175 22.27 2.41 -9.21
CA ALA A 175 21.60 1.51 -10.15
C ALA A 175 20.48 2.21 -10.94
N TYR A 176 19.77 3.15 -10.32
CA TYR A 176 18.77 3.97 -10.99
C TYR A 176 19.40 4.92 -12.01
N TYR A 177 20.49 5.60 -11.64
CA TYR A 177 21.24 6.48 -12.53
C TYR A 177 21.75 5.74 -13.78
N LEU A 178 22.31 4.55 -13.60
CA LEU A 178 22.84 3.72 -14.70
C LEU A 178 21.74 3.07 -15.57
N ASN A 179 20.46 3.23 -15.24
CA ASN A 179 19.38 2.64 -16.01
C ASN A 179 19.06 3.51 -17.24
N LEU A 180 19.52 3.06 -18.42
CA LEU A 180 19.33 3.76 -19.70
C LEU A 180 17.87 4.06 -20.05
N ARG A 181 16.91 3.29 -19.52
CA ARG A 181 15.48 3.59 -19.72
C ARG A 181 15.05 4.88 -19.05
N PHE A 182 15.77 5.34 -18.03
CA PHE A 182 15.49 6.57 -17.31
C PHE A 182 16.45 7.68 -17.70
N GLN A 183 17.75 7.37 -17.86
CA GLN A 183 18.80 8.34 -18.14
C GLN A 183 18.48 9.28 -19.31
N TYR A 184 17.84 8.76 -20.37
CA TYR A 184 17.48 9.56 -21.56
C TYR A 184 16.00 9.95 -21.64
N ASN A 185 15.13 9.38 -20.80
CA ASN A 185 13.68 9.59 -20.90
C ASN A 185 13.10 10.43 -19.76
N ILE A 186 13.90 10.76 -18.75
CA ILE A 186 13.49 11.60 -17.62
C ILE A 186 14.47 12.76 -17.53
N ASP A 187 13.93 13.97 -17.68
CA ASP A 187 14.72 15.19 -17.65
C ASP A 187 15.45 15.35 -16.31
N GLY A 188 16.75 15.67 -16.38
CA GLY A 188 17.55 16.05 -15.22
C GLY A 188 18.25 14.92 -14.48
N ILE A 189 17.99 13.63 -14.76
CA ILE A 189 18.68 12.52 -14.07
C ILE A 189 20.20 12.59 -14.24
N GLY A 190 20.66 12.80 -15.47
CA GLY A 190 22.10 12.87 -15.76
C GLY A 190 22.84 14.00 -15.00
N MET A 191 22.10 15.02 -14.56
CA MET A 191 22.60 16.20 -13.85
C MET A 191 22.21 16.20 -12.36
N ASP A 192 21.60 15.13 -11.85
CA ASP A 192 21.21 15.03 -10.45
C ASP A 192 22.46 14.75 -9.60
N GLU A 193 22.94 15.77 -8.89
CA GLU A 193 24.10 15.71 -7.99
C GLU A 193 23.97 14.58 -6.95
N THR A 194 22.75 14.32 -6.44
CA THR A 194 22.55 13.26 -5.42
C THR A 194 22.78 11.88 -6.02
N LEU A 195 22.31 11.66 -7.26
CA LEU A 195 22.50 10.40 -7.97
C LEU A 195 23.96 10.21 -8.40
N LEU A 196 24.62 11.28 -8.84
CA LEU A 196 26.04 11.28 -9.18
C LEU A 196 26.93 10.99 -7.97
N ASP A 197 26.67 11.62 -6.84
CA ASP A 197 27.39 11.38 -5.59
C ASP A 197 27.21 9.94 -5.11
N ALA A 198 25.98 9.42 -5.17
CA ALA A 198 25.71 8.02 -4.84
C ALA A 198 26.46 7.05 -5.76
N LEU A 199 26.51 7.33 -7.06
CA LEU A 199 27.29 6.55 -8.03
C LEU A 199 28.79 6.58 -7.69
N ARG A 200 29.35 7.76 -7.41
CA ARG A 200 30.75 7.93 -7.01
C ARG A 200 31.08 7.11 -5.77
N ASN A 201 30.27 7.23 -4.73
CA ASN A 201 30.48 6.51 -3.48
C ASN A 201 30.43 4.99 -3.68
N VAL A 202 29.52 4.49 -4.53
CA VAL A 202 29.46 3.06 -4.88
C VAL A 202 30.72 2.62 -5.62
N ILE A 203 31.19 3.37 -6.61
CA ILE A 203 32.40 3.05 -7.37
C ILE A 203 33.62 3.01 -6.46
N TYR A 204 33.84 4.04 -5.63
CA TYR A 204 34.96 4.09 -4.69
C TYR A 204 34.92 2.98 -3.63
N LYS A 205 33.74 2.45 -3.34
CA LYS A 205 33.58 1.33 -2.41
C LYS A 205 33.87 -0.03 -3.09
N MET A 206 33.63 -0.13 -4.40
CA MET A 206 33.86 -1.36 -5.17
C MET A 206 35.28 -1.47 -5.72
N GLU A 207 35.90 -0.36 -6.09
CA GLU A 207 37.27 -0.29 -6.60
C GLU A 207 38.15 0.49 -5.62
N HIS A 208 39.13 -0.21 -5.05
CA HIS A 208 40.05 0.34 -4.03
C HIS A 208 41.19 1.15 -4.64
N ASP A 209 41.48 0.95 -5.93
CA ASP A 209 42.45 1.74 -6.68
C ASP A 209 41.84 3.07 -7.13
N PRO A 210 42.31 4.22 -6.61
CA PRO A 210 41.72 5.52 -6.91
C PRO A 210 41.87 5.93 -8.38
N GLU A 211 42.93 5.48 -9.08
CA GLU A 211 43.12 5.80 -10.49
C GLU A 211 42.10 5.05 -11.35
N LYS A 212 41.87 3.77 -11.06
CA LYS A 212 40.84 2.98 -11.75
C LYS A 212 39.43 3.48 -11.46
N ALA A 213 39.13 3.83 -10.21
CA ALA A 213 37.85 4.40 -9.84
C ALA A 213 37.58 5.73 -10.57
N ALA A 214 38.60 6.58 -10.73
CA ALA A 214 38.50 7.82 -11.50
C ALA A 214 38.23 7.55 -13.00
N LEU A 215 38.93 6.59 -13.61
CA LEU A 215 38.69 6.20 -15.00
C LEU A 215 37.25 5.69 -15.21
N CYS A 216 36.73 4.87 -14.30
CA CYS A 216 35.33 4.42 -14.36
C CYS A 216 34.34 5.59 -14.31
N LEU A 217 34.63 6.63 -13.51
CA LEU A 217 33.76 7.81 -13.42
C LEU A 217 33.80 8.67 -14.69
N GLU A 218 34.97 8.82 -15.31
CA GLU A 218 35.10 9.51 -16.60
C GLU A 218 34.29 8.81 -17.70
N GLU A 219 34.31 7.47 -17.73
CA GLU A 219 33.52 6.70 -18.68
C GLU A 219 32.02 6.90 -18.51
N VAL A 220 31.53 6.98 -17.26
CA VAL A 220 30.08 7.15 -17.00
C VAL A 220 29.60 8.57 -17.33
N ILE A 221 30.41 9.61 -17.12
CA ILE A 221 30.07 10.99 -17.48
C ILE A 221 29.95 11.18 -19.01
N MET A 222 30.53 10.28 -19.80
CA MET A 222 30.44 10.30 -21.26
C MET A 222 29.18 9.61 -21.84
N ILE A 223 28.31 9.01 -20.99
CA ILE A 223 27.07 8.30 -21.38
C ILE A 223 25.88 9.24 -21.34
#